data_AF-A0A961I9S6-F1
#
_entry.id   AF-A0A961I9S6-F1
#
_cell.length_a   1.000
_cell.length_b   1.000
_cell.length_c   1.000
_cell.angle_alpha   90.00
_cell.angle_beta   90.00
_cell.angle_gamma   90.00
#
_symmetry.space_group_name_H-M   'P 1'
#
loop_
_entity.id
_entity.type
_entity.pdbx_description
1 polymer ?
#
loop_
_entity_poly.entity_id
_entity_poly.type
_entity_poly.pdbx_seq_one_letter_code
_entity_poly.pdbx_strand_id
1 'polypeptide(L)'
;GAALLPEGESNELYVSDFQAHIRFMEGFHRRWMGSNEARRSWCNTVANMDIDMICPQHGSIFRGPDVERFITWFSELQVGIY
;
A
#
# COMPACT_ATOMS: atom_id res chain seq x y z
N GLY A 1 1.84 4.59 -4.07
CA GLY A 1 1.58 3.14 -3.98
C GLY A 1 1.18 2.61 -5.34
N ALA A 2 1.40 1.31 -5.59
CA ALA A 2 0.88 0.61 -6.75
C ALA A 2 0.50 -0.83 -6.36
N ALA A 3 -0.63 -1.31 -6.85
CA ALA A 3 -1.01 -2.72 -6.83
C ALA A 3 -1.00 -3.26 -8.27
N LEU A 4 -0.33 -4.40 -8.50
CA LEU A 4 -0.35 -5.07 -9.79
C LEU A 4 -1.45 -6.13 -9.78
N LEU A 5 -2.65 -5.73 -10.23
CA LEU A 5 -3.79 -6.63 -10.32
C LEU A 5 -3.65 -7.57 -11.54
N PRO A 6 -3.95 -8.88 -11.41
CA PRO A 6 -4.01 -9.80 -12.54
C PRO A 6 -5.04 -9.37 -13.59
N GLU A 7 -4.84 -9.76 -14.85
CA GLU A 7 -5.85 -9.54 -15.88
C GLU A 7 -7.17 -10.24 -15.49
N GLY A 8 -8.24 -9.45 -15.31
CA GLY A 8 -9.58 -9.96 -14.99
C GLY A 8 -9.95 -9.99 -13.51
N GLU A 9 -9.03 -9.74 -12.57
CA GLU A 9 -9.36 -9.63 -11.14
C GLU A 9 -9.56 -8.17 -10.71
N SER A 10 -10.81 -7.88 -10.32
CA SER A 10 -11.34 -6.66 -9.69
C SER A 10 -10.77 -5.32 -10.21
N ASN A 11 -11.33 -4.79 -11.30
CA ASN A 11 -11.26 -3.37 -11.67
C ASN A 11 -12.12 -2.47 -10.76
N GLU A 12 -12.26 -2.83 -9.48
CA GLU A 12 -13.04 -2.05 -8.54
C GLU A 12 -12.29 -0.77 -8.18
N LEU A 13 -13.01 0.36 -8.20
CA LEU A 13 -12.44 1.66 -7.89
C LEU A 13 -11.90 1.72 -6.46
N TYR A 14 -12.51 0.98 -5.53
CA TYR A 14 -12.16 0.94 -4.13
C TYR A 14 -11.76 -0.47 -3.70
N VAL A 15 -10.84 -0.56 -2.75
CA VAL A 15 -10.53 -1.83 -2.08
C VAL A 15 -11.76 -2.29 -1.29
N SER A 16 -12.23 -3.50 -1.56
CA SER A 16 -13.36 -4.14 -0.89
C SER A 16 -12.92 -5.20 0.14
N ASP A 17 -11.78 -5.86 -0.10
CA ASP A 17 -11.11 -6.74 0.86
C ASP A 17 -9.60 -6.43 0.90
N PHE A 18 -9.16 -5.82 2.00
CA PHE A 18 -7.77 -5.46 2.21
C PHE A 18 -6.83 -6.69 2.21
N GLN A 19 -7.21 -7.79 2.84
CA GLN A 19 -6.36 -8.97 2.99
C GLN A 19 -6.17 -9.74 1.68
N ALA A 20 -7.20 -9.74 0.84
CA ALA A 20 -7.06 -10.21 -0.53
C ALA A 20 -6.15 -9.27 -1.34
N HIS A 21 -6.33 -7.95 -1.18
CA HIS A 21 -5.65 -6.94 -1.99
C HIS A 21 -4.13 -6.84 -1.72
N ILE A 22 -3.67 -7.01 -0.47
CA ILE A 22 -2.24 -6.90 -0.14
C ILE A 22 -1.35 -7.87 -0.93
N ARG A 23 -1.89 -9.03 -1.34
CA ARG A 23 -1.15 -10.06 -2.10
C ARG A 23 -0.66 -9.55 -3.44
N PHE A 24 -1.41 -8.61 -4.05
CA PHE A 24 -1.07 -7.98 -5.32
C PHE A 24 -0.08 -6.80 -5.17
N MET A 25 0.11 -6.30 -3.95
CA MET A 25 0.98 -5.17 -3.65
C MET A 25 2.35 -5.58 -3.13
N GLU A 26 2.43 -6.69 -2.39
CA GLU A 26 3.63 -7.09 -1.65
C GLU A 26 4.85 -7.22 -2.56
N GLY A 27 4.73 -7.97 -3.65
CA GLY A 27 5.84 -8.19 -4.60
C GLY A 27 6.34 -6.89 -5.23
N PHE A 28 5.42 -6.01 -5.61
CA PHE A 28 5.76 -4.70 -6.16
C PHE A 28 6.54 -3.86 -5.15
N HIS A 29 6.01 -3.69 -3.93
CA HIS A 29 6.64 -2.84 -2.93
C HIS A 29 7.97 -3.40 -2.45
N ARG A 30 8.10 -4.72 -2.27
CA ARG A 30 9.38 -5.36 -1.94
C ARG A 30 10.45 -5.13 -3.00
N ARG A 31 10.08 -5.23 -4.28
CA ARG A 31 11.02 -5.12 -5.39
C ARG A 31 11.42 -3.68 -5.69
N TRP A 32 10.50 -2.72 -5.53
CA TRP A 32 10.68 -1.35 -6.00
C TRP A 32 10.95 -0.32 -4.91
N MET A 33 10.63 -0.60 -3.64
CA MET A 33 11.02 0.28 -2.54
C MET A 33 12.45 -0.02 -2.14
N GLY A 34 13.34 0.95 -2.34
CA GLY A 34 14.79 0.73 -2.22
C GLY A 34 15.37 0.76 -0.80
N SER A 35 14.61 1.19 0.21
CA SER A 35 15.12 1.35 1.58
C SER A 35 14.04 1.25 2.64
N ASN A 36 14.32 0.47 3.68
CA ASN A 36 13.52 0.42 4.91
C ASN A 36 13.47 1.77 5.64
N GLU A 37 14.55 2.55 5.62
CA GLU A 37 14.62 3.87 6.28
C GLU A 37 13.71 4.89 5.59
N ALA A 38 13.79 4.97 4.26
CA ALA A 38 12.93 5.87 3.48
C ALA A 38 11.45 5.52 3.67
N ARG A 39 11.13 4.22 3.65
CA ARG A 39 9.78 3.70 3.90
C ARG A 39 9.28 4.07 5.29
N ARG A 40 10.08 3.85 6.35
CA ARG A 40 9.71 4.21 7.73
C ARG A 40 9.51 5.72 7.91
N SER A 41 10.40 6.53 7.34
CA SER A 41 10.28 7.99 7.37
C SER A 41 8.97 8.47 6.73
N TRP A 42 8.61 7.89 5.58
CA TRP A 42 7.33 8.15 4.93
C TRP A 42 6.14 7.74 5.82
N CYS A 43 6.15 6.51 6.37
CA CYS A 43 5.09 6.01 7.25
C CYS A 43 4.89 6.91 8.48
N ASN A 44 5.97 7.32 9.14
CA ASN A 44 5.91 8.21 10.31
C ASN A 44 5.33 9.59 9.97
N THR A 45 5.62 10.09 8.77
CA THR A 45 5.10 11.38 8.30
C THR A 45 3.60 11.29 8.05
N VAL A 46 3.15 10.26 7.31
CA VAL A 46 1.74 10.11 6.95
C VAL A 46 0.86 9.65 8.12
N ALA A 47 1.42 8.96 9.12
CA ALA A 47 0.68 8.54 10.32
C ALA A 47 0.19 9.72 11.19
N ASN A 48 0.77 10.92 11.02
CA ASN A 48 0.37 12.13 11.73
C ASN A 48 -0.59 13.01 10.91
N MET A 49 -1.07 12.53 9.76
CA MET A 49 -1.99 13.25 8.88
C MET A 49 -3.39 12.65 9.01
N ASP A 50 -4.41 13.52 8.89
CA ASP A 50 -5.78 13.08 8.71
C ASP A 50 -6.00 12.74 7.22
N ILE A 51 -6.07 11.45 6.89
CA ILE A 51 -6.10 10.96 5.51
C ILE A 51 -7.38 10.16 5.27
N ASP A 52 -8.30 10.73 4.48
CA ASP A 52 -9.54 10.05 4.09
C ASP A 52 -9.30 8.93 3.06
N MET A 53 -8.33 9.13 2.15
CA MET A 53 -8.09 8.25 1.01
C MET A 53 -6.61 8.21 0.58
N ILE A 54 -6.16 7.04 0.14
CA ILE A 54 -4.90 6.86 -0.60
C ILE A 54 -5.25 6.42 -2.03
N CYS A 55 -4.95 7.28 -2.99
CA CYS A 55 -5.21 7.04 -4.42
C CYS A 55 -3.90 6.65 -5.13
N PRO A 56 -3.63 5.36 -5.35
CA PRO A 56 -2.42 4.92 -6.03
C PRO A 56 -2.45 5.24 -7.52
N GLN A 57 -1.28 5.30 -8.17
CA GLN A 57 -1.18 5.45 -9.62
C GLN A 57 -1.70 4.20 -10.35
N HIS A 58 -1.56 3.04 -9.73
CA HIS A 58 -2.03 1.75 -10.23
C HIS A 58 -2.77 0.99 -9.12
N GLY A 59 -3.90 0.38 -9.45
CA GLY A 59 -4.73 -0.39 -8.51
C GLY A 59 -5.89 0.42 -7.92
N SER A 60 -6.53 -0.15 -6.90
CA SER A 60 -7.74 0.39 -6.26
C SER A 60 -7.43 1.41 -5.17
N ILE A 61 -8.38 2.29 -4.88
CA ILE A 61 -8.28 3.34 -3.86
C ILE A 61 -8.53 2.76 -2.46
N PHE A 62 -7.68 3.09 -1.49
CA PHE A 62 -7.92 2.84 -0.06
C PHE A 62 -8.72 4.00 0.53
N ARG A 63 -9.73 3.71 1.35
CA ARG A 63 -10.55 4.71 2.02
C ARG A 63 -10.92 4.28 3.43
N GLY A 64 -11.17 5.25 4.30
CA GLY A 64 -11.60 4.98 5.68
C GLY A 64 -10.59 4.08 6.42
N PRO A 65 -11.02 3.02 7.13
CA PRO A 65 -10.12 2.18 7.93
C PRO A 65 -8.99 1.50 7.14
N ASP A 66 -9.15 1.30 5.83
CA ASP A 66 -8.13 0.64 5.01
C ASP A 66 -6.92 1.54 4.72
N VAL A 67 -7.03 2.86 4.94
CA VAL A 67 -5.90 3.79 4.89
C VAL A 67 -4.90 3.47 6.01
N GLU A 68 -5.38 3.37 7.25
CA GLU A 68 -4.54 3.06 8.41
C GLU A 68 -3.97 1.63 8.32
N ARG A 69 -4.78 0.68 7.83
CA ARG A 69 -4.31 -0.69 7.58
C ARG A 69 -3.20 -0.73 6.54
N PHE A 70 -3.31 0.04 5.44
CA PHE A 70 -2.25 0.16 4.45
C PHE A 70 -0.97 0.72 5.07
N ILE A 71 -1.06 1.83 5.82
CA ILE A 71 0.11 2.47 6.43
C ILE A 71 0.77 1.51 7.43
N THR A 72 -0.01 0.83 8.26
CA THR A 72 0.48 -0.16 9.24
C THR A 72 1.18 -1.32 8.54
N TRP A 73 0.54 -1.95 7.56
CA TRP A 73 1.13 -3.03 6.77
C TRP A 73 2.43 -2.59 6.07
N PHE A 74 2.40 -1.42 5.43
CA PHE A 74 3.56 -0.87 4.75
C PHE A 74 4.67 -0.48 5.75
N SER A 75 4.32 -0.17 7.01
CA SER A 75 5.27 0.12 8.08
C SER A 75 6.11 -1.11 8.49
N GLU A 76 5.56 -2.32 8.30
CA GLU A 76 6.16 -3.59 8.69
C GLU A 76 6.86 -4.31 7.53
N LEU A 77 6.50 -3.96 6.29
CA LEU A 77 7.05 -4.59 5.09
C LEU A 77 8.56 -4.37 4.98
N GLN A 78 9.31 -5.47 4.93
CA GLN A 78 10.74 -5.45 4.61
C GLN A 78 10.95 -5.20 3.12
N VAL A 79 11.73 -4.18 2.77
CA VAL A 79 11.95 -3.77 1.37
C VAL A 79 13.42 -3.43 1.13
N GLY A 80 13.83 -3.45 -0.14
CA GLY A 80 15.20 -3.16 -0.54
C GLY A 80 16.15 -4.32 -0.26
N ILE A 81 17.44 -4.02 -0.31
CA ILE A 81 18.52 -4.89 0.15
C ILE A 81 18.96 -4.23 1.46
N TYR A 82 19.00 -4.98 2.56
CA TYR A 82 19.22 -4.52 3.95
C TYR A 82 17.96 -4.21 4.76
#